data_AF-A0A402BIP9-F1
#
_entry.id   AF-A0A402BIP9-F1
#
_cell.length_a   1.000
_cell.length_b   1.000
_cell.length_c   1.000
_cell.angle_alpha   90.00
_cell.angle_beta   90.00
_cell.angle_gamma   90.00
#
_symmetry.space_group_name_H-M   'P 1'
#
loop_
_entity.id
_entity.type
_entity.pdbx_description
1 polymer ?
#
loop_
_entity_poly.entity_id
_entity_poly.type
_entity_poly.pdbx_seq_one_letter_code
_entity_poly.pdbx_strand_id
1 'polypeptide(L)' 'MTWKTINEILGLASIDPEFCEHLLANPIAAIDSKGYLLTIEERRVLYNIQAKDIYDFSTQLLRKTGYIQ' A
#
# COMPACT_ATOMS: atom_id res chain seq x y z
N MET A 1 8.86 2.08 -4.82
CA MET A 1 8.93 1.02 -3.79
C MET A 1 9.55 -0.20 -4.41
N THR A 2 10.28 -0.98 -3.62
CA THR A 2 10.73 -2.30 -4.10
C THR A 2 9.57 -3.28 -4.10
N TRP A 3 9.63 -4.28 -4.98
CA TRP A 3 8.70 -5.41 -5.00
C TRP A 3 8.57 -6.10 -3.62
N LYS A 4 9.70 -6.20 -2.89
CA LYS A 4 9.74 -6.77 -1.54
C LYS A 4 8.85 -5.97 -0.57
N THR A 5 9.00 -4.65 -0.53
CA THR A 5 8.21 -3.76 0.32
C THR A 5 6.71 -3.88 0.03
N ILE A 6 6.35 -3.93 -1.26
CA ILE A 6 4.95 -4.06 -1.68
C ILE A 6 4.37 -5.40 -1.18
N ASN A 7 5.08 -6.50 -1.38
CA ASN A 7 4.62 -7.81 -0.91
C ASN A 7 4.54 -7.93 0.61
N GLU A 8 5.45 -7.30 1.35
CA GLU A 8 5.37 -7.28 2.81
C GLU A 8 4.13 -6.53 3.29
N ILE A 9 3.83 -5.36 2.71
CA ILE A 9 2.63 -4.57 3.04
C ILE A 9 1.36 -5.37 2.71
N LEU A 10 1.27 -5.95 1.51
CA LEU A 10 0.11 -6.72 1.09
C LEU A 10 -0.05 -8.01 1.89
N GLY A 11 1.06 -8.68 2.19
CA GLY A 11 1.10 -9.85 3.05
C GLY A 11 0.60 -9.53 4.45
N LEU A 12 1.06 -8.41 5.04
CA LEU A 12 0.60 -7.96 6.34
C LEU A 12 -0.90 -7.66 6.35
N ALA A 13 -1.41 -6.94 5.35
CA ALA A 13 -2.84 -6.65 5.23
C ALA A 13 -3.72 -7.89 5.05
N SER A 14 -3.16 -9.02 4.58
CA SER A 14 -3.89 -10.28 4.44
C SER A 14 -4.09 -11.05 5.75
N ILE A 15 -3.27 -10.76 6.77
CA ILE A 15 -3.28 -11.47 8.06
C ILE A 15 -3.62 -10.57 9.25
N ASP A 16 -3.54 -9.25 9.09
CA ASP A 16 -3.81 -8.22 10.10
C ASP A 16 -4.99 -7.35 9.61
N PRO A 17 -6.24 -7.68 10.01
CA PRO A 17 -7.43 -6.93 9.60
C PRO A 17 -7.42 -5.47 10.03
N GLU A 18 -6.86 -5.16 11.21
CA GLU A 18 -6.75 -3.79 11.71
C GLU A 18 -5.80 -2.97 10.83
N PHE A 19 -4.66 -3.55 10.46
CA PHE A 19 -3.76 -2.92 9.50
C PHE A 19 -4.42 -2.75 8.13
N CYS A 20 -5.21 -3.71 7.67
CA CYS A 20 -5.93 -3.62 6.41
C CYS A 20 -6.91 -2.43 6.40
N GLU A 21 -7.71 -2.28 7.46
CA GLU A 21 -8.62 -1.15 7.62
C GLU A 21 -7.88 0.20 7.65
N HIS A 22 -6.79 0.28 8.43
CA HIS A 22 -5.94 1.48 8.47
C HIS A 22 -5.29 1.79 7.12
N LEU A 23 -4.84 0.76 6.40
CA LEU A 23 -4.21 0.90 5.07
C LEU A 23 -5.21 1.45 4.05
N LEU A 24 -6.46 0.99 4.07
CA LEU A 24 -7.50 1.49 3.18
C LEU A 24 -7.96 2.91 3.54
N ALA A 25 -7.98 3.27 4.82
CA ALA A 25 -8.35 4.60 5.27
C ALA A 25 -7.25 5.65 5.04
N ASN A 26 -6.00 5.31 5.33
CA ASN A 26 -4.84 6.18 5.15
C ASN A 26 -3.58 5.35 4.86
N PRO A 27 -3.28 5.07 3.58
CA PRO A 27 -2.19 4.18 3.19
C PRO A 27 -0.82 4.65 3.72
N ILE A 28 -0.60 5.97 3.69
CA ILE A 28 0.67 6.58 4.10
C ILE A 28 0.88 6.40 5.59
N ALA A 29 -0.12 6.75 6.41
CA ALA A 29 -0.01 6.64 7.86
C ALA A 29 0.11 5.17 8.31
N ALA A 30 -0.63 4.25 7.67
CA ALA A 30 -0.54 2.83 7.97
C ALA A 30 0.87 2.28 7.69
N ILE A 31 1.43 2.59 6.52
CA ILE A 31 2.77 2.13 6.14
C ILE A 31 3.85 2.76 7.04
N ASP A 32 3.75 4.06 7.34
CA ASP A 32 4.65 4.75 8.27
C ASP A 32 4.60 4.12 9.68
N SER A 33 3.42 3.71 10.17
CA SER A 33 3.26 3.09 11.49
C SER A 33 4.00 1.74 11.63
N LYS A 34 4.26 1.06 10.52
CA LYS A 34 5.03 -0.19 10.48
C LYS A 34 6.54 0.05 10.25
N GLY A 35 6.98 1.32 10.21
CA GLY A 35 8.40 1.71 10.14
C GLY A 35 8.99 1.76 8.73
N TYR A 36 8.15 1.68 7.70
CA TYR A 36 8.62 1.80 6.31
C TYR A 36 8.91 3.26 5.96
N LEU A 37 10.07 3.50 5.35
CA LEU A 37 10.44 4.82 4.86
C LEU A 37 9.99 4.97 3.40
N LEU A 38 8.91 5.71 3.19
CA LEU A 38 8.42 6.04 1.85
C LEU A 38 9.08 7.29 1.29
N THR A 39 9.55 7.23 0.04
CA THR A 39 10.01 8.42 -0.71
C THR A 39 8.84 9.35 -1.05
N ILE A 40 9.16 10.57 -1.51
CA ILE A 40 8.14 11.55 -1.91
C ILE A 40 7.27 11.01 -3.06
N GLU A 41 7.88 10.34 -4.03
CA GLU A 41 7.22 9.75 -5.19
C GLU A 41 6.28 8.62 -4.76
N GLU A 42 6.73 7.77 -3.83
CA GLU A 42 5.94 6.66 -3.29
C GLU A 42 4.73 7.16 -2.50
N ARG A 43 4.93 8.18 -1.66
CA ARG A 43 3.83 8.86 -0.96
C ARG A 43 2.83 9.45 -1.95
N ARG A 44 3.28 10.07 -3.04
CA ARG A 44 2.38 10.58 -4.09
C ARG A 44 1.59 9.46 -4.77
N VAL A 45 2.21 8.32 -5.05
CA VAL A 45 1.50 7.16 -5.61
C VAL A 45 0.42 6.69 -4.66
N LEU A 46 0.77 6.47 -3.39
CA LEU A 46 -0.14 5.99 -2.34
C LEU A 46 -1.27 6.96 -2.02
N TYR A 47 -0.98 8.27 -1.96
CA TYR A 47 -1.98 9.32 -1.75
C TYR A 47 -3.08 9.33 -2.81
N ASN A 48 -2.73 8.96 -4.05
CA ASN A 48 -3.65 8.95 -5.19
C ASN A 48 -4.38 7.61 -5.36
N ILE A 49 -4.25 6.67 -4.42
CA ILE A 49 -5.00 5.42 -4.43
C ILE A 49 -6.25 5.61 -3.58
N GLN A 50 -7.40 5.51 -4.22
CA GLN A 50 -8.69 5.39 -3.55
C GLN A 50 -9.19 3.99 -3.85
N ALA A 51 -9.11 3.11 -2.84
CA ALA A 51 -9.46 1.72 -2.98
C ALA A 51 -10.62 1.36 -2.04
N LYS A 52 -11.53 0.51 -2.52
CA LYS A 52 -12.68 0.05 -1.71
C LYS A 52 -12.35 -1.16 -0.84
N ASP A 53 -11.38 -1.95 -1.29
CA ASP A 53 -10.92 -3.15 -0.62
C ASP A 53 -9.43 -3.39 -0.93
N ILE A 54 -8.85 -4.40 -0.29
CA ILE A 54 -7.42 -4.72 -0.43
C ILE A 54 -7.06 -5.21 -1.85
N TYR A 55 -8.01 -5.82 -2.55
CA TYR A 55 -7.80 -6.29 -3.91
C TYR A 55 -7.69 -5.12 -4.89
N ASP A 56 -8.58 -4.15 -4.79
CA ASP A 56 -8.53 -2.89 -5.55
C ASP A 56 -7.27 -2.09 -5.20
N PHE A 57 -6.92 -2.00 -3.92
CA PHE A 57 -5.70 -1.33 -3.46
C PHE A 57 -4.44 -1.96 -4.08
N SER A 58 -4.30 -3.28 -3.98
CA SER A 58 -3.16 -4.00 -4.53
C SER A 58 -3.05 -3.83 -6.05
N THR A 59 -4.18 -3.91 -6.77
CA THR A 59 -4.22 -3.72 -8.22
C THR A 59 -3.78 -2.32 -8.62
N GLN A 60 -4.29 -1.28 -7.96
CA GLN A 60 -3.92 0.10 -8.25
C GLN A 60 -2.46 0.39 -7.90
N LEU A 61 -1.97 -0.13 -6.77
CA LEU A 61 -0.59 0.02 -6.34
C LEU A 61 0.35 -0.60 -7.36
N LEU A 62 0.09 -1.84 -7.79
CA LEU A 62 0.91 -2.57 -8.75
C LEU A 62 0.93 -1.89 -10.14
N ARG A 63 -0.21 -1.37 -10.61
CA ARG A 63 -0.28 -0.60 -11.86
C ARG A 63 0.52 0.69 -11.78
N LYS A 64 0.33 1.49 -10.72
CA LYS A 64 1.02 2.79 -10.55
C LYS A 64 2.53 2.64 -10.31
N THR A 65 2.98 1.48 -9.84
CA THR A 65 4.40 1.16 -9.65
C THR A 65 5.01 0.42 -10.84
N GLY A 66 4.22 0.09 -11.88
CA GLY A 66 4.69 -0.49 -13.14
C GLY A 66 4.95 -2.01 -13.09
N TYR A 67 4.45 -2.71 -12.08
CA TYR A 67 4.62 -4.17 -11.94
C TYR A 67 3.57 -4.98 -12.73
N ILE A 68 2.42 -4.37 -13.04
CA ILE A 68 1.40 -4.96 -13.93
C ILE A 68 0.89 -3.90 -14.92
N GLN A 69 0.60 -4.32 -16.15
CA GLN A 69 0.04 -3.47 -17.23
C GLN A 69 -1.49 -3.56 -17.25
#